data_AF-A0A392V6P5-F1
#
_entry.id   AF-A0A392V6P5-F1
#
_cell.length_a   1.000
_cell.length_b   1.000
_cell.length_c   1.000
_cell.angle_alpha   90.00
_cell.angle_beta   90.00
_cell.angle_gamma   90.00
#
_symmetry.space_group_name_H-M   'P 1'
#
loop_
_entity.id
_entity.type
_entity.pdbx_description
1 polymer ?
#
loop_
_entity_poly.entity_id
_entity_poly.type
_entity_poly.pdbx_seq_one_letter_code
_entity_poly.pdbx_strand_id
1 'polypeptide(L)' 'MVAFLKSIDSRTWKVVLKGWEHPRIKDADGADTEELKPEEDWTPAEDIAAIGNSKALNALFNGVDQHMFKL' A
#
# COMPACT_ATOMS: atom_id res chain seq x y z
N MET A 1 10.17 -3.54 12.99
CA MET A 1 9.43 -3.13 11.77
C MET A 1 8.39 -2.04 12.02
N VAL A 2 7.46 -2.19 12.97
CA VAL A 2 6.38 -1.20 13.22
C VAL A 2 6.92 0.22 13.51
N ALA A 3 7.90 0.35 14.42
CA ALA A 3 8.49 1.65 14.75
C ALA A 3 9.21 2.30 13.55
N PHE A 4 9.87 1.49 12.72
CA PHE A 4 10.55 1.94 11.51
C PHE A 4 9.55 2.46 10.45
N LEU A 5 8.50 1.70 10.13
CA LEU A 5 7.46 2.15 9.19
C LEU A 5 6.75 3.42 9.67
N LYS A 6 6.47 3.52 10.98
CA LYS A 6 5.92 4.74 11.58
C LYS A 6 6.87 5.93 11.49
N SER A 7 8.18 5.71 11.57
CA SER A 7 9.20 6.76 11.43
C SER A 7 9.33 7.27 9.99
N ILE A 8 8.97 6.46 9.00
CA ILE A 8 8.95 6.87 7.58
C ILE A 8 7.76 7.79 7.33
N ASP A 9 6.54 7.32 7.64
CA ASP A 9 5.32 8.13 7.64
C ASP A 9 4.21 7.37 8.36
N SER A 10 3.47 8.05 9.24
CA SER A 10 2.30 7.48 9.90
C SER A 10 1.22 6.99 8.91
N ARG A 11 1.14 7.60 7.71
CA ARG A 11 0.22 7.17 6.65
C ARG A 11 0.65 5.85 6.02
N THR A 12 1.94 5.64 5.78
CA THR A 12 2.50 4.36 5.31
C THR A 12 2.12 3.21 6.24
N TRP A 13 2.26 3.41 7.56
CA TRP A 13 1.83 2.39 8.54
C TRP A 13 0.32 2.13 8.51
N LYS A 14 -0.51 3.17 8.35
CA LYS A 14 -1.96 3.02 8.23
C LYS A 14 -2.37 2.21 7.00
N VAL A 15 -1.67 2.38 5.88
CA VAL A 15 -1.93 1.61 4.65
C VAL A 15 -1.62 0.12 4.85
N VAL A 16 -0.49 -0.19 5.50
CA VAL A 16 -0.15 -1.58 5.86
C VAL A 16 -1.21 -2.20 6.78
N LEU A 17 -1.67 -1.45 7.79
CA LEU A 17 -2.71 -1.94 8.71
C LEU A 17 -4.07 -2.16 8.03
N LYS A 18 -4.45 -1.29 7.11
CA LYS A 18 -5.73 -1.41 6.40
C LYS A 18 -5.71 -2.51 5.33
N GLY A 19 -4.52 -2.92 4.87
CA GLY A 19 -4.38 -3.81 3.73
C GLY A 19 -4.73 -3.07 2.46
N TRP A 20 -3.72 -2.53 1.77
CA TRP A 20 -3.97 -1.89 0.48
C TRP A 20 -4.44 -2.92 -0.53
N GLU A 21 -5.53 -2.61 -1.22
CA GLU A 21 -6.02 -3.34 -2.36
C GLU A 21 -6.04 -2.42 -3.58
N HIS A 22 -5.74 -2.99 -4.76
CA HIS A 22 -5.72 -2.23 -6.00
C HIS A 22 -7.14 -1.75 -6.33
N PRO A 23 -7.35 -0.45 -6.60
CA PRO A 23 -8.67 0.08 -6.94
C PRO A 23 -9.31 -0.64 -8.12
N ARG A 24 -10.57 -1.04 -7.98
CA ARG A 24 -11.34 -1.70 -9.04
C ARG A 24 -12.37 -0.75 -9.62
N ILE A 25 -12.76 -1.01 -10.86
CA ILE A 25 -13.87 -0.28 -11.49
C ILE A 25 -15.14 -0.62 -10.72
N LYS A 26 -16.00 0.37 -10.49
CA LYS A 26 -17.29 0.18 -9.83
C LYS A 26 -18.39 0.02 -10.86
N ASP A 27 -19.28 -0.93 -10.65
CA ASP A 27 -20.48 -1.07 -11.44
C ASP A 27 -21.52 0.02 -11.12
N ALA A 28 -22.67 -0.02 -11.81
CA ALA A 28 -23.74 0.95 -11.61
C ALA A 28 -24.35 0.91 -10.20
N ASP A 29 -24.20 -0.22 -9.49
CA ASP A 29 -24.67 -0.44 -8.12
C ASP A 29 -23.59 -0.08 -7.07
N GLY A 30 -22.39 0.33 -7.53
CA GLY A 30 -21.27 0.73 -6.70
C GLY A 30 -20.41 -0.43 -6.17
N ALA A 31 -20.68 -1.65 -6.62
CA ALA A 31 -19.89 -2.84 -6.30
C ALA A 31 -18.62 -2.90 -7.14
N ASP A 32 -17.56 -3.47 -6.57
CA ASP A 32 -16.28 -3.60 -7.27
C ASP A 32 -16.36 -4.72 -8.30
N THR A 33 -15.93 -4.42 -9.52
CA THR A 33 -15.86 -5.40 -10.60
C THR A 33 -14.54 -6.20 -10.55
N GLU A 34 -14.41 -7.18 -11.43
CA GLU A 34 -13.14 -7.90 -11.60
C GLU A 34 -12.06 -7.07 -12.31
N GLU A 35 -12.43 -5.94 -12.90
CA GLU A 35 -11.51 -5.09 -13.66
C GLU A 35 -10.81 -4.10 -12.74
N LEU A 36 -9.48 -4.05 -12.86
CA LEU A 36 -8.66 -3.06 -12.17
C LEU A 36 -8.85 -1.69 -12.80
N LYS A 37 -9.00 -0.68 -11.95
CA LYS A 37 -9.10 0.71 -12.37
C LYS A 37 -7.73 1.21 -12.85
N PRO A 38 -7.65 1.87 -14.01
CA PRO A 38 -6.39 2.45 -14.50
C PRO A 38 -5.93 3.57 -13.57
N GLU A 39 -4.61 3.74 -13.44
CA GLU A 39 -4.00 4.70 -12.51
C GLU A 39 -4.40 6.16 -12.81
N GLU A 40 -4.65 6.48 -14.09
CA GLU A 40 -5.09 7.81 -14.53
C GLU A 40 -6.46 8.20 -13.95
N ASP A 41 -7.29 7.21 -13.60
CA ASP A 41 -8.63 7.40 -13.04
C ASP A 41 -8.67 7.25 -11.51
N TRP A 42 -7.51 7.15 -10.87
CA TRP A 42 -7.44 7.06 -9.42
C TRP A 42 -7.86 8.37 -8.77
N THR A 43 -8.60 8.24 -7.68
CA THR A 43 -8.90 9.36 -6.81
C THR A 43 -7.64 9.74 -6.02
N PRO A 44 -7.53 10.99 -5.54
CA PRO A 44 -6.39 11.40 -4.71
C PRO A 44 -6.20 10.53 -3.45
N ALA A 45 -7.28 9.95 -2.93
CA ALA A 45 -7.21 9.04 -1.79
C ALA A 45 -6.60 7.69 -2.17
N GLU A 46 -6.97 7.14 -3.33
CA GLU A 46 -6.41 5.90 -3.88
C GLU A 46 -4.92 6.06 -4.19
N ASP A 47 -4.53 7.18 -4.80
CA ASP A 47 -3.12 7.56 -5.05
C ASP A 47 -2.30 7.60 -3.76
N ILE A 48 -2.79 8.31 -2.74
CA ILE A 48 -2.10 8.41 -1.45
C ILE A 48 -1.94 7.02 -0.82
N ALA A 49 -2.95 6.16 -0.95
CA ALA A 49 -2.89 4.81 -0.42
C ALA A 49 -1.87 3.96 -1.20
N ALA A 50 -1.84 4.05 -2.54
CA ALA A 50 -0.88 3.35 -3.39
C ALA A 50 0.57 3.79 -3.11
N ILE A 51 0.81 5.10 -2.96
CA ILE A 51 2.12 5.66 -2.59
C ILE A 51 2.54 5.15 -1.21
N GLY A 52 1.62 5.15 -0.24
CA GLY A 52 1.87 4.60 1.10
C GLY A 52 2.25 3.12 1.04
N ASN A 53 1.56 2.33 0.22
CA ASN A 53 1.85 0.91 0.03
C ASN A 53 3.24 0.69 -0.59
N SER A 54 3.55 1.41 -1.68
CA SER A 54 4.88 1.34 -2.33
C SER A 54 6.01 1.67 -1.37
N LYS A 55 5.86 2.72 -0.56
CA LYS A 55 6.84 3.07 0.49
C LYS A 55 6.99 1.98 1.55
N ALA A 56 5.88 1.38 1.98
CA ALA A 56 5.90 0.30 2.96
C ALA A 56 6.62 -0.94 2.42
N LEU A 57 6.32 -1.33 1.18
CA LEU A 57 6.97 -2.45 0.50
C LEU A 57 8.47 -2.19 0.33
N ASN A 58 8.86 -1.01 -0.16
CA ASN A 58 10.27 -0.64 -0.29
C ASN A 58 10.98 -0.71 1.07
N ALA A 59 10.35 -0.21 2.14
CA ALA A 59 10.90 -0.29 3.49
C ALA A 59 11.02 -1.72 4.02
N LEU A 60 10.07 -2.60 3.71
CA LEU A 60 10.11 -4.02 4.07
C LEU A 60 11.25 -4.74 3.32
N PHE A 61 11.36 -4.54 2.01
CA PHE A 61 12.39 -5.16 1.18
C PHE A 61 13.81 -4.68 1.54
N ASN A 62 13.99 -3.41 1.87
CA ASN A 62 15.30 -2.89 2.26
C ASN A 62 15.61 -3.08 3.76
N GLY A 63 14.58 -3.10 4.62
CA GLY A 63 14.74 -3.20 6.06
C GLY A 63 14.85 -4.64 6.59
N VAL A 64 14.35 -5.62 5.84
CA VAL A 64 14.59 -7.04 6.07
C VAL A 64 15.85 -7.43 5.30
N ASP A 65 17.01 -7.15 5.89
CA ASP A 65 18.29 -7.57 5.32
C ASP A 65 18.38 -9.11 5.31
N GLN A 66 18.97 -9.69 4.26
CA GLN A 66 19.21 -11.14 4.12
C GLN A 66 20.09 -11.70 5.24
N HIS A 67 20.79 -10.83 5.98
CA HIS A 67 21.60 -11.21 7.14
C HIS A 67 20.83 -11.21 8.47
N MET A 68 19.58 -10.73 8.55
CA MET A 68 18.79 -10.75 9.80
C MET A 68 18.44 -12.16 10.30
N PHE A 69 18.53 -13.18 9.44
CA PHE A 69 18.28 -14.58 9.77
C PHE A 69 19.54 -15.46 9.73
N LYS A 70 20.73 -14.87 9.57
CA LYS A 70 21.98 -15.64 9.73
C LYS A 70 22.24 -15.83 11.21
N LEU A 71 22.07 -17.07 11.67
CA LEU A 71 22.40 -17.56 13.00
C LEU A 71 23.93 -17.56 13.22
#